data_AF-F0EII3-F1
#
_entry.id   AF-F0EII3-F1
#
_cell.length_a   1.000
_cell.length_b   1.000
_cell.length_c   1.000
_cell.angle_alpha   90.00
_cell.angle_beta   90.00
_cell.angle_gamma   90.00
#
_symmetry.space_group_name_H-M   'P 1'
#
loop_
_entity.id
_entity.type
_entity.pdbx_description
1 polymer ?
#
loop_
_entity_poly.entity_id
_entity_poly.type
_entity_poly.pdbx_seq_one_letter_code
_entity_poly.pdbx_strand_id
1 'polypeptide(L)'
;MGQKETAKEIWDYFTSKGWTQQAVSGLLGNIQSESGIIADRWESDIVGNMSGGYGLVQWTPATKYINWAKENGLTYQNVISQCKRIEYEVTNNIQWFSNHQRPDLSYISFKDFTELTDVSKAAEYFIAFYEHPLNPNQPARSQQAIYWYNQFKDSIPQIINISTVVECIYWRPSQTTSGQNNAYYFDGTTSKYLDHPDQITIIEQIYKDNYGKSIPTYHFDGNTPWYTRIEQISGKTPVSGALG
;
A
#
# COMPACT_ATOMS: atom_id res chain seq x y z
N MET A 1 -12.50 9.60 -9.77
CA MET A 1 -11.25 9.05 -10.33
C MET A 1 -11.62 8.28 -11.58
N GLY A 2 -10.82 8.35 -12.65
CA GLY A 2 -11.11 7.57 -13.86
C GLY A 2 -10.74 6.10 -13.70
N GLN A 3 -11.16 5.28 -14.67
CA GLN A 3 -10.92 3.84 -14.66
C GLN A 3 -9.42 3.51 -14.62
N LYS A 4 -8.61 4.23 -15.41
CA LYS A 4 -7.17 4.00 -15.52
C LYS A 4 -6.42 4.37 -14.26
N GLU A 5 -6.79 5.47 -13.59
CA GLU A 5 -6.17 5.89 -12.33
C GLU A 5 -6.47 4.89 -11.21
N THR A 6 -7.72 4.41 -11.13
CA THR A 6 -8.11 3.37 -10.16
C THR A 6 -7.38 2.05 -10.43
N ALA A 7 -7.28 1.65 -11.69
CA ALA A 7 -6.52 0.46 -12.09
C ALA A 7 -5.02 0.59 -11.75
N LYS A 8 -4.45 1.79 -11.90
CA LYS A 8 -3.06 2.07 -11.54
C LYS A 8 -2.82 2.00 -10.03
N GLU A 9 -3.76 2.51 -9.22
CA GLU A 9 -3.69 2.42 -7.76
C GLU A 9 -3.73 0.96 -7.28
N ILE A 10 -4.60 0.13 -7.87
CA ILE A 10 -4.64 -1.32 -7.64
C ILE A 10 -3.32 -1.98 -8.07
N TRP A 11 -2.83 -1.63 -9.26
CA TRP A 11 -1.59 -2.16 -9.80
C TRP A 11 -0.40 -1.90 -8.88
N ASP A 12 -0.20 -0.64 -8.50
CA ASP A 12 0.90 -0.21 -7.64
C ASP A 12 0.82 -0.87 -6.27
N TYR A 13 -0.38 -0.97 -5.70
CA TYR A 13 -0.57 -1.65 -4.42
C TYR A 13 -0.07 -3.10 -4.49
N PHE A 14 -0.62 -3.93 -5.39
CA PHE A 14 -0.29 -5.37 -5.37
C PHE A 14 1.13 -5.67 -5.85
N THR A 15 1.65 -4.93 -6.83
CA THR A 15 3.04 -5.10 -7.26
C THR A 15 4.02 -4.69 -6.15
N SER A 16 3.72 -3.66 -5.36
CA SER A 16 4.52 -3.31 -4.17
C SER A 16 4.48 -4.38 -3.07
N LYS A 17 3.45 -5.25 -3.06
CA LYS A 17 3.31 -6.41 -2.18
C LYS A 17 3.96 -7.68 -2.73
N GLY A 18 4.65 -7.59 -3.87
CA GLY A 18 5.38 -8.70 -4.48
C GLY A 18 4.52 -9.63 -5.35
N TRP A 19 3.29 -9.25 -5.68
CA TRP A 19 2.53 -9.98 -6.69
C TRP A 19 3.17 -9.78 -8.06
N THR A 20 3.16 -10.81 -8.90
CA THR A 20 3.62 -10.67 -10.28
C THR A 20 2.70 -9.73 -11.06
N GLN A 21 3.27 -9.02 -12.03
CA GLN A 21 2.51 -8.14 -12.92
C GLN A 21 1.37 -8.90 -13.64
N GLN A 22 1.59 -10.17 -13.98
CA GLN A 22 0.61 -11.02 -14.65
C GLN A 22 -0.56 -11.41 -13.74
N ALA A 23 -0.31 -11.74 -12.47
CA ALA A 23 -1.37 -12.00 -11.49
C ALA A 23 -2.24 -10.75 -11.27
N VAL A 24 -1.59 -9.59 -11.12
CA VAL A 24 -2.29 -8.31 -10.96
C VAL A 24 -3.11 -7.93 -12.19
N SER A 25 -2.59 -8.19 -13.40
CA SER A 25 -3.37 -8.06 -14.63
C SER A 25 -4.59 -8.98 -14.67
N GLY A 26 -4.44 -10.24 -14.26
CA GLY A 26 -5.55 -11.19 -14.17
C GLY A 26 -6.65 -10.72 -13.23
N LEU A 27 -6.28 -10.16 -12.08
CA LEU A 27 -7.18 -9.51 -11.14
C LEU A 27 -7.89 -8.31 -11.79
N LEU A 28 -7.15 -7.39 -12.42
CA LEU A 28 -7.71 -6.19 -13.06
C LEU A 28 -8.70 -6.53 -14.19
N GLY A 29 -8.41 -7.56 -14.98
CA GLY A 29 -9.34 -8.05 -16.00
C GLY A 29 -10.67 -8.46 -15.39
N ASN A 30 -10.65 -9.15 -14.25
CA ASN A 30 -11.89 -9.53 -13.56
C ASN A 30 -12.62 -8.34 -12.95
N ILE A 31 -11.91 -7.47 -12.23
CA ILE A 31 -12.47 -6.23 -11.66
C ILE A 31 -13.15 -5.37 -12.74
N GLN A 32 -12.59 -5.32 -13.95
CA GLN A 32 -13.21 -4.59 -15.06
C GLN A 32 -14.57 -5.15 -15.44
N SER A 33 -14.71 -6.47 -15.52
CA SER A 33 -16.00 -7.10 -15.79
C SER A 33 -16.98 -7.01 -14.62
N GLU A 34 -16.50 -7.07 -13.38
CA GLU A 34 -17.36 -7.02 -12.18
C GLU A 34 -17.93 -5.62 -11.92
N SER A 35 -17.07 -4.60 -11.93
CA SER A 35 -17.43 -3.27 -11.43
C SER A 35 -17.18 -2.15 -12.43
N GLY A 36 -16.50 -2.44 -13.55
CA GLY A 36 -15.91 -1.40 -14.39
C GLY A 36 -14.70 -0.74 -13.75
N ILE A 37 -14.06 -1.37 -12.75
CA ILE A 37 -12.99 -0.81 -11.91
C ILE A 37 -13.51 0.41 -11.13
N ILE A 38 -14.69 0.25 -10.52
CA ILE A 38 -15.32 1.26 -9.67
C ILE A 38 -15.41 0.69 -8.26
N ALA A 39 -14.65 1.28 -7.35
CA ALA A 39 -14.59 0.81 -5.95
C ALA A 39 -15.91 1.01 -5.20
N ASP A 40 -16.72 2.02 -5.55
CA ASP A 40 -18.03 2.25 -4.90
C ASP A 40 -19.20 1.78 -5.78
N ARG A 41 -19.06 0.61 -6.41
CA ARG A 41 -20.11 0.02 -7.25
C ARG A 41 -21.03 -0.88 -6.44
N TRP A 42 -22.32 -0.54 -6.41
CA TRP A 42 -23.37 -1.42 -5.93
C TRP A 42 -23.93 -2.24 -7.10
N GLU A 43 -24.16 -3.53 -6.87
CA GLU A 43 -24.83 -4.38 -7.84
C GLU A 43 -26.16 -3.77 -8.28
N SER A 44 -26.42 -3.76 -9.59
CA SER A 44 -27.61 -3.15 -10.20
C SER A 44 -27.84 -1.67 -9.84
N ASP A 45 -26.81 -0.98 -9.33
CA ASP A 45 -26.86 0.39 -8.83
C ASP A 45 -27.88 0.61 -7.69
N ILE A 46 -28.22 -0.46 -6.95
CA ILE A 46 -29.11 -0.42 -5.78
C ILE A 46 -28.28 -0.10 -4.53
N VAL A 47 -28.04 1.19 -4.32
CA VAL A 47 -27.23 1.69 -3.18
C VAL A 47 -27.80 1.22 -1.84
N GLY A 48 -26.94 0.62 -1.02
CA GLY A 48 -27.30 0.14 0.32
C GLY A 48 -27.88 -1.28 0.34
N ASN A 49 -27.99 -1.98 -0.80
CA ASN A 49 -28.39 -3.37 -0.82
C ASN A 49 -27.28 -4.28 -0.26
N MET A 50 -27.29 -4.49 1.05
CA MET A 50 -26.31 -5.30 1.78
C MET A 50 -26.32 -6.79 1.42
N SER A 51 -27.34 -7.26 0.70
CA SER A 51 -27.47 -8.65 0.25
C SER A 51 -26.87 -8.89 -1.15
N GLY A 52 -26.69 -7.82 -1.94
CA GLY A 52 -26.10 -7.88 -3.28
C GLY A 52 -24.58 -7.73 -3.27
N GLY A 53 -24.00 -7.61 -4.46
CA GLY A 53 -22.57 -7.35 -4.68
C GLY A 53 -22.15 -5.91 -4.40
N TYR A 54 -20.93 -5.75 -3.92
CA TYR A 54 -20.32 -4.44 -3.70
C TYR A 54 -18.83 -4.38 -4.08
N GLY A 55 -18.42 -3.26 -4.65
CA GLY A 55 -17.02 -2.89 -4.85
C GLY A 55 -16.33 -3.54 -6.03
N LEU A 56 -15.00 -3.50 -6.01
CA LEU A 56 -14.11 -3.87 -7.13
C LEU A 56 -14.41 -5.25 -7.71
N VAL A 57 -14.59 -6.24 -6.82
CA VAL A 57 -14.81 -7.66 -7.13
C VAL A 57 -16.23 -8.11 -6.75
N GLN A 58 -17.16 -7.17 -6.59
CA GLN A 58 -18.56 -7.45 -6.26
C GLN A 58 -18.74 -8.47 -5.09
N TRP A 59 -18.09 -8.21 -3.95
CA TRP A 59 -18.23 -9.07 -2.75
C TRP A 59 -19.70 -9.31 -2.44
N THR A 60 -20.11 -10.57 -2.49
CA THR A 60 -21.51 -10.96 -2.34
C THR A 60 -21.68 -11.97 -1.19
N PRO A 61 -22.52 -11.68 -0.18
CA PRO A 61 -23.19 -10.39 0.05
C PRO A 61 -22.19 -9.29 0.46
N ALA A 62 -22.53 -8.02 0.19
CA ALA A 62 -21.70 -6.83 0.45
C ALA A 62 -21.20 -6.74 1.90
N THR A 63 -21.98 -7.26 2.85
CA THR A 63 -21.62 -7.34 4.27
C THR A 63 -20.28 -8.05 4.53
N LYS A 64 -19.89 -9.03 3.71
CA LYS A 64 -18.61 -9.74 3.85
C LYS A 64 -17.41 -8.79 3.85
N TYR A 65 -17.46 -7.78 3.00
CA TYR A 65 -16.41 -6.77 2.90
C TYR A 65 -16.72 -5.55 3.78
N ILE A 66 -17.92 -4.99 3.70
CA ILE A 66 -18.24 -3.73 4.38
C ILE A 66 -18.10 -3.85 5.90
N ASN A 67 -18.50 -4.98 6.50
CA ASN A 67 -18.34 -5.19 7.94
C ASN A 67 -16.85 -5.33 8.29
N TRP A 68 -16.10 -6.14 7.54
CA TRP A 68 -14.67 -6.30 7.74
C TRP A 68 -13.91 -4.97 7.64
N ALA A 69 -14.24 -4.12 6.66
CA ALA A 69 -13.62 -2.81 6.52
C ALA A 69 -13.90 -1.93 7.74
N LYS A 70 -15.16 -1.86 8.20
CA LYS A 70 -15.55 -1.08 9.39
C LYS A 70 -14.87 -1.58 10.67
N GLU A 71 -14.82 -2.89 10.87
CA GLU A 71 -14.16 -3.53 12.02
C GLU A 71 -12.66 -3.23 12.07
N ASN A 72 -12.03 -3.04 10.90
CA ASN A 72 -10.62 -2.69 10.78
C ASN A 72 -10.37 -1.17 10.69
N GLY A 73 -11.39 -0.34 10.94
CA GLY A 73 -11.26 1.14 10.91
C GLY A 73 -10.99 1.71 9.52
N LEU A 74 -11.40 1.00 8.46
CA LEU A 74 -11.16 1.37 7.06
C LEU A 74 -12.42 1.97 6.41
N THR A 75 -12.21 2.95 5.51
CA THR A 75 -13.28 3.48 4.65
C THR A 75 -13.59 2.48 3.54
N TYR A 76 -14.77 1.86 3.59
CA TYR A 76 -15.08 0.75 2.68
C TYR A 76 -15.10 1.14 1.18
N GLN A 77 -15.41 2.40 0.86
CA GLN A 77 -15.40 2.90 -0.52
C GLN A 77 -13.99 3.10 -1.10
N ASN A 78 -12.95 3.10 -0.26
CA ASN A 78 -11.59 3.39 -0.69
C ASN A 78 -10.96 2.18 -1.40
N VAL A 79 -10.27 2.44 -2.51
CA VAL A 79 -9.60 1.43 -3.35
C VAL A 79 -8.60 0.62 -2.54
N ILE A 80 -7.71 1.28 -1.79
CA ILE A 80 -6.69 0.59 -0.97
C ILE A 80 -7.32 -0.26 0.13
N SER A 81 -8.45 0.13 0.69
CA SER A 81 -9.17 -0.69 1.68
C SER A 81 -9.69 -1.99 1.08
N GLN A 82 -10.13 -1.95 -0.19
CA GLN A 82 -10.52 -3.12 -0.97
C GLN A 82 -9.32 -3.99 -1.36
N CYS A 83 -8.18 -3.38 -1.72
CA CYS A 83 -6.95 -4.12 -1.97
C CYS A 83 -6.45 -4.84 -0.71
N LYS A 84 -6.50 -4.18 0.46
CA LYS A 84 -6.19 -4.79 1.76
C LYS A 84 -7.10 -5.98 2.06
N ARG A 85 -8.38 -5.91 1.69
CA ARG A 85 -9.31 -7.05 1.84
C ARG A 85 -8.84 -8.25 1.03
N ILE A 86 -8.47 -8.07 -0.24
CA ILE A 86 -7.98 -9.15 -1.08
C ILE A 86 -6.69 -9.76 -0.51
N GLU A 87 -5.77 -8.94 0.00
CA GLU A 87 -4.55 -9.42 0.67
C GLU A 87 -4.87 -10.21 1.96
N TYR A 88 -5.85 -9.74 2.74
CA TYR A 88 -6.37 -10.47 3.90
C TYR A 88 -6.95 -11.83 3.49
N GLU A 89 -7.64 -11.90 2.34
CA GLU A 89 -8.22 -13.15 1.85
C GLU A 89 -7.16 -14.16 1.40
N VAL A 90 -6.06 -13.69 0.79
CA VAL A 90 -4.88 -14.52 0.49
C VAL A 90 -4.27 -15.09 1.78
N THR A 91 -4.04 -14.24 2.78
CA THR A 91 -3.37 -14.65 4.04
C THR A 91 -4.22 -15.56 4.92
N ASN A 92 -5.54 -15.45 4.83
CA ASN A 92 -6.47 -16.25 5.64
C ASN A 92 -7.11 -17.41 4.85
N ASN A 93 -6.74 -17.60 3.58
CA ASN A 93 -7.26 -18.65 2.70
C ASN A 93 -8.80 -18.68 2.66
N ILE A 94 -9.40 -17.52 2.44
CA ILE A 94 -10.86 -17.35 2.31
C ILE A 94 -11.20 -16.86 0.90
N GLN A 95 -12.48 -17.00 0.50
CA GLN A 95 -13.02 -16.65 -0.82
C GLN A 95 -12.51 -17.52 -1.99
N TRP A 96 -11.26 -18.02 -1.93
CA TRP A 96 -10.65 -18.86 -2.96
C TRP A 96 -10.92 -20.36 -2.77
N PHE A 97 -11.55 -21.03 -3.74
CA PHE A 97 -11.82 -22.47 -3.68
C PHE A 97 -11.94 -23.14 -5.05
N SER A 98 -11.93 -24.47 -5.08
CA SER A 98 -12.00 -25.25 -6.32
C SER A 98 -13.37 -25.11 -6.99
N ASN A 99 -13.37 -24.98 -8.32
CA ASN A 99 -14.57 -24.84 -9.12
C ASN A 99 -14.74 -26.02 -10.09
N HIS A 100 -15.71 -26.89 -9.82
CA HIS A 100 -16.01 -28.05 -10.64
C HIS A 100 -16.52 -27.72 -12.05
N GLN A 101 -16.97 -26.48 -12.30
CA GLN A 101 -17.39 -26.02 -13.63
C GLN A 101 -16.21 -25.65 -14.55
N ARG A 102 -14.98 -25.61 -14.03
CA ARG A 102 -13.73 -25.38 -14.79
C ARG A 102 -12.76 -26.56 -14.62
N PRO A 103 -13.13 -27.77 -15.08
CA PRO A 103 -12.29 -28.97 -14.94
C PRO A 103 -10.99 -28.90 -15.77
N ASP A 104 -10.91 -27.96 -16.70
CA ASP A 104 -9.73 -27.64 -17.50
C ASP A 104 -8.62 -26.94 -16.69
N LEU A 105 -8.93 -26.40 -15.51
CA LEU A 105 -7.98 -25.72 -14.63
C LEU A 105 -7.62 -26.59 -13.42
N SER A 106 -6.36 -26.99 -13.31
CA SER A 106 -5.84 -27.60 -12.08
C SER A 106 -5.89 -26.60 -10.92
N TYR A 107 -6.39 -27.04 -9.76
CA TYR A 107 -6.42 -26.20 -8.56
C TYR A 107 -5.02 -25.69 -8.18
N ILE A 108 -4.96 -24.42 -7.80
CA ILE A 108 -3.81 -23.75 -7.19
C ILE A 108 -4.29 -23.01 -5.94
N SER A 109 -3.41 -22.76 -4.97
CA SER A 109 -3.79 -21.93 -3.83
C SER A 109 -3.92 -20.46 -4.22
N PHE A 110 -4.62 -19.67 -3.40
CA PHE A 110 -4.69 -18.23 -3.64
C PHE A 110 -3.30 -17.58 -3.55
N LYS A 111 -2.39 -18.14 -2.74
CA LYS A 111 -1.01 -17.68 -2.67
C LYS A 111 -0.26 -17.97 -3.97
N ASP A 112 -0.38 -19.17 -4.53
CA ASP A 112 0.25 -19.52 -5.81
C ASP A 112 -0.27 -18.66 -6.96
N PHE A 113 -1.54 -18.26 -6.91
CA PHE A 113 -2.11 -17.31 -7.87
C PHE A 113 -1.32 -16.00 -7.92
N THR A 114 -0.87 -15.47 -6.76
CA THR A 114 -0.10 -14.22 -6.68
C THR A 114 1.25 -14.27 -7.40
N GLU A 115 1.71 -15.47 -7.77
CA GLU A 115 3.01 -15.75 -8.35
C GLU A 115 2.91 -16.20 -9.82
N LEU A 116 1.70 -16.27 -10.39
CA LEU A 116 1.50 -16.68 -11.78
C LEU A 116 2.19 -15.75 -12.76
N THR A 117 2.78 -16.30 -13.81
CA THR A 117 3.52 -15.54 -14.84
C THR A 117 2.86 -15.55 -16.22
N ASP A 118 1.65 -16.09 -16.32
CA ASP A 118 0.81 -16.08 -17.52
C ASP A 118 -0.44 -15.21 -17.29
N VAL A 119 -0.59 -14.15 -18.08
CA VAL A 119 -1.65 -13.14 -17.93
C VAL A 119 -3.04 -13.73 -18.18
N SER A 120 -3.20 -14.49 -19.26
CA SER A 120 -4.49 -15.09 -19.62
C SER A 120 -4.89 -16.12 -18.58
N LYS A 121 -3.94 -16.96 -18.17
CA LYS A 121 -4.17 -17.99 -17.15
C LYS A 121 -4.52 -17.37 -15.81
N ALA A 122 -3.88 -16.27 -15.41
CA ALA A 122 -4.24 -15.54 -14.20
C ALA A 122 -5.71 -15.05 -14.25
N ALA A 123 -6.14 -14.44 -15.35
CA ALA A 123 -7.53 -14.00 -15.49
C ALA A 123 -8.52 -15.17 -15.35
N GLU A 124 -8.21 -16.30 -15.99
CA GLU A 124 -9.02 -17.52 -15.93
C GLU A 124 -9.07 -18.15 -14.54
N TYR A 125 -7.94 -18.19 -13.83
CA TYR A 125 -7.90 -18.70 -12.46
C TYR A 125 -8.71 -17.83 -11.51
N PHE A 126 -8.63 -16.50 -11.64
CA PHE A 126 -9.36 -15.59 -10.75
C PHE A 126 -10.88 -15.69 -10.95
N ILE A 127 -11.39 -15.71 -12.19
CA ILE A 127 -12.83 -15.95 -12.41
C ILE A 127 -13.25 -17.33 -11.89
N ALA A 128 -12.42 -18.35 -12.12
CA ALA A 128 -12.77 -19.71 -11.78
C ALA A 128 -12.82 -19.93 -10.27
N PHE A 129 -11.80 -19.48 -9.54
CA PHE A 129 -11.56 -19.84 -8.14
C PHE A 129 -11.80 -18.71 -7.14
N TYR A 130 -12.05 -17.47 -7.57
CA TYR A 130 -12.41 -16.35 -6.68
C TYR A 130 -13.84 -15.87 -6.94
N GLU A 131 -14.16 -15.46 -8.17
CA GLU A 131 -15.45 -14.81 -8.51
C GLU A 131 -16.63 -15.78 -8.50
N HIS A 132 -16.43 -17.00 -9.03
CA HIS A 132 -17.46 -18.03 -9.14
C HIS A 132 -18.82 -17.55 -9.69
N PRO A 133 -18.84 -16.83 -10.83
CA PRO A 133 -20.11 -16.47 -11.45
C PRO A 133 -20.83 -17.71 -11.95
N LEU A 134 -22.15 -17.60 -12.14
CA LEU A 134 -22.98 -18.69 -12.71
C LEU A 134 -22.42 -19.23 -14.03
N ASN A 135 -21.80 -18.36 -14.85
CA ASN A 135 -21.07 -18.73 -16.05
C ASN A 135 -19.57 -18.36 -15.91
N PRO A 136 -18.68 -19.33 -15.59
CA PRO A 136 -17.26 -19.09 -15.39
C PRO A 136 -16.44 -19.05 -16.68
N ASN A 137 -17.04 -19.29 -17.85
CA ASN A 137 -16.36 -19.18 -19.14
C ASN A 137 -16.59 -17.80 -19.77
N GLN A 138 -15.75 -16.82 -19.37
CA GLN A 138 -15.82 -15.43 -19.85
C GLN A 138 -14.47 -14.98 -20.41
N PRO A 139 -14.11 -15.37 -21.65
CA PRO A 139 -12.79 -15.12 -22.24
C PRO A 139 -12.46 -13.62 -22.40
N ALA A 140 -13.45 -12.74 -22.38
CA ALA A 140 -13.26 -11.29 -22.39
C ALA A 140 -12.37 -10.80 -21.23
N ARG A 141 -12.41 -11.48 -20.07
CA ARG A 141 -11.60 -11.12 -18.90
C ARG A 141 -10.11 -11.32 -19.13
N SER A 142 -9.74 -12.35 -19.88
CA SER A 142 -8.35 -12.57 -20.30
C SER A 142 -7.88 -11.48 -21.26
N GLN A 143 -8.74 -11.02 -22.18
CA GLN A 143 -8.42 -9.91 -23.08
C GLN A 143 -8.24 -8.59 -22.32
N GLN A 144 -9.10 -8.33 -21.33
CA GLN A 144 -8.99 -7.18 -20.43
C GLN A 144 -7.72 -7.24 -19.58
N ALA A 145 -7.36 -8.42 -19.06
CA ALA A 145 -6.10 -8.62 -18.34
C ALA A 145 -4.88 -8.31 -19.23
N ILE A 146 -4.87 -8.79 -20.49
CA ILE A 146 -3.81 -8.47 -21.45
C ILE A 146 -3.76 -6.96 -21.72
N TYR A 147 -4.91 -6.30 -21.83
CA TYR A 147 -4.96 -4.84 -21.98
C TYR A 147 -4.27 -4.14 -20.81
N TRP A 148 -4.62 -4.45 -19.56
CA TRP A 148 -4.02 -3.83 -18.38
C TRP A 148 -2.55 -4.17 -18.21
N TYR A 149 -2.15 -5.41 -18.52
CA TYR A 149 -0.74 -5.78 -18.55
C TYR A 149 0.04 -4.87 -19.50
N ASN A 150 -0.44 -4.67 -20.72
CA ASN A 150 0.24 -3.80 -21.69
C ASN A 150 0.22 -2.32 -21.29
N GLN A 151 -0.77 -1.87 -20.50
CA GLN A 151 -0.79 -0.51 -19.98
C GLN A 151 0.28 -0.26 -18.91
N PHE A 152 0.61 -1.27 -18.10
CA PHE A 152 1.38 -1.06 -16.86
C PHE A 152 2.65 -1.93 -16.71
N LYS A 153 2.91 -2.93 -17.55
CA LYS A 153 4.11 -3.79 -17.45
C LYS A 153 5.43 -3.01 -17.44
N ASP A 154 5.47 -1.92 -18.22
CA ASP A 154 6.62 -1.03 -18.34
C ASP A 154 6.51 0.16 -17.38
N SER A 155 5.42 0.24 -16.62
CA SER A 155 5.41 1.13 -15.47
C SER A 155 6.47 0.62 -14.53
N ILE A 156 7.54 1.42 -14.40
CA ILE A 156 8.32 1.42 -13.17
C ILE A 156 7.24 1.52 -12.09
N PRO A 157 7.21 0.61 -11.08
CA PRO A 157 6.39 0.85 -9.91
C PRO A 157 6.56 2.32 -9.62
N GLN A 158 5.47 3.04 -9.36
CA GLN A 158 5.70 4.19 -8.51
C GLN A 158 6.32 3.51 -7.28
N ILE A 159 7.66 3.48 -7.22
CA ILE A 159 8.38 3.93 -6.07
C ILE A 159 7.56 5.17 -5.78
N ILE A 160 6.53 4.99 -4.92
CA ILE A 160 6.21 5.97 -3.93
C ILE A 160 7.62 6.37 -3.60
N ASN A 161 8.01 7.57 -4.02
CA ASN A 161 9.06 8.20 -3.30
C ASN A 161 8.45 8.27 -1.88
N ILE A 162 8.50 7.17 -1.10
CA ILE A 162 9.52 7.07 -0.11
C ILE A 162 10.81 7.60 -0.76
N SER A 163 10.84 8.94 -0.97
CA SER A 163 11.72 9.79 -0.23
C SER A 163 11.99 8.97 1.01
N THR A 164 13.14 8.30 1.03
CA THR A 164 13.72 7.88 2.29
C THR A 164 13.65 9.17 3.08
N VAL A 165 12.54 9.38 3.80
CA VAL A 165 12.34 10.63 4.52
C VAL A 165 13.35 10.41 5.61
N VAL A 166 14.49 11.07 5.46
CA VAL A 166 15.61 10.91 6.38
C VAL A 166 15.21 11.70 7.60
N GLU A 167 14.23 11.17 8.32
CA GLU A 167 13.65 11.76 9.51
C GLU A 167 14.29 11.11 10.72
N CYS A 168 14.86 11.93 11.57
CA CYS A 168 15.38 11.47 12.84
C CYS A 168 15.28 12.58 13.88
N ILE A 169 15.28 12.13 15.14
CA ILE A 169 15.61 13.01 16.25
C ILE A 169 17.10 12.82 16.54
N TYR A 170 17.83 13.92 16.73
CA TYR A 170 19.19 13.82 17.23
C TYR A 170 19.44 14.79 18.38
N TRP A 171 20.28 14.35 19.31
CA TRP A 171 20.71 15.11 20.47
C TRP A 171 22.17 15.50 20.30
N ARG A 172 22.50 16.74 20.63
CA ARG A 172 23.88 17.24 20.67
C ARG A 172 24.10 18.19 21.84
N PRO A 173 25.35 18.42 22.26
CA PRO A 173 25.66 19.42 23.27
C PRO A 173 25.17 20.82 22.86
N SER A 174 24.66 21.56 23.84
CA SER A 174 24.25 22.95 23.70
C SER A 174 25.48 23.82 23.41
N GLN A 175 25.34 24.73 22.44
CA GLN A 175 26.42 25.67 22.09
C GLN A 175 26.56 26.81 23.11
N THR A 176 25.56 27.01 23.98
CA THR A 176 25.51 28.14 24.90
C THR A 176 25.57 27.73 26.36
N THR A 177 25.27 26.46 26.68
CA THR A 177 25.17 25.98 28.07
C THR A 177 25.98 24.70 28.23
N SER A 178 27.07 24.78 28.98
CA SER A 178 27.95 23.62 29.24
C SER A 178 27.20 22.50 29.97
N GLY A 179 27.37 21.26 29.52
CA GLY A 179 26.74 20.07 30.13
C GLY A 179 25.28 19.83 29.75
N GLN A 180 24.65 20.71 28.97
CA GLN A 180 23.29 20.52 28.47
C GLN A 180 23.31 19.90 27.06
N ASN A 181 22.35 19.00 26.78
CA ASN A 181 22.08 18.49 25.43
C ASN A 181 20.74 19.02 24.91
N ASN A 182 20.70 19.31 23.62
CA ASN A 182 19.57 19.87 22.89
C ASN A 182 19.10 18.89 21.82
N ALA A 183 17.78 18.71 21.70
CA ALA A 183 17.16 17.86 20.69
C ALA A 183 16.83 18.64 19.42
N TYR A 184 16.94 17.96 18.28
CA TYR A 184 16.60 18.51 16.97
C TYR A 184 15.85 17.46 16.15
N TYR A 185 14.82 17.92 15.43
CA TYR A 185 14.16 17.14 14.38
C TYR A 185 14.84 17.43 13.03
N PHE A 186 15.26 16.39 12.33
CA PHE A 186 15.75 16.46 10.96
C PHE A 186 14.70 15.89 10.03
N ASP A 187 14.35 16.57 8.94
CA ASP A 187 13.35 16.11 7.94
C ASP A 187 13.99 15.57 6.65
N GLY A 188 15.31 15.39 6.66
CA GLY A 188 16.11 15.03 5.49
C GLY A 188 16.70 16.23 4.74
N THR A 189 16.21 17.43 5.03
CA THR A 189 16.66 18.68 4.38
C THR A 189 16.90 19.84 5.35
N THR A 190 16.25 19.88 6.51
CA THR A 190 16.39 20.94 7.51
C THR A 190 16.43 20.36 8.91
N SER A 191 17.15 21.02 9.84
CA SER A 191 17.14 20.69 11.27
C SER A 191 16.39 21.77 12.06
N LYS A 192 15.36 21.39 12.83
CA LYS A 192 14.60 22.27 13.73
C LYS A 192 14.89 21.95 15.18
N TYR A 193 15.17 22.96 15.98
CA TYR A 193 15.37 22.81 17.43
C TYR A 193 14.05 22.46 18.10
N LEU A 194 14.07 21.49 19.02
CA LEU A 194 12.93 21.11 19.84
C LEU A 194 13.15 21.67 21.24
N ASP A 195 12.40 22.72 21.60
CA ASP A 195 12.59 23.50 22.82
C ASP A 195 11.79 22.99 24.02
N HIS A 196 10.92 22.01 23.81
CA HIS A 196 10.09 21.40 24.85
C HIS A 196 10.03 19.87 24.72
N PRO A 197 10.12 19.10 25.82
CA PRO A 197 10.05 17.63 25.78
C PRO A 197 8.77 17.09 25.14
N ASP A 198 7.63 17.76 25.32
CA ASP A 198 6.36 17.34 24.70
C ASP A 198 6.40 17.32 23.17
N GLN A 199 7.24 18.16 22.53
CA GLN A 199 7.41 18.13 21.07
C GLN A 199 8.02 16.80 20.63
N ILE A 200 8.95 16.25 21.40
CA ILE A 200 9.58 14.95 21.15
C ILE A 200 8.52 13.86 21.26
N THR A 201 7.76 13.84 22.35
CA THR A 201 6.70 12.84 22.59
C THR A 201 5.64 12.85 21.49
N ILE A 202 5.20 14.03 21.04
CA ILE A 202 4.21 14.16 19.96
C ILE A 202 4.78 13.63 18.64
N ILE A 203 6.03 13.99 18.30
CA ILE A 203 6.69 13.51 17.06
C ILE A 203 6.84 11.99 17.09
N GLU A 204 7.29 11.41 18.20
CA GLU A 204 7.46 9.96 18.35
C GLU A 204 6.13 9.21 18.18
N GLN A 205 5.05 9.73 18.77
CA GLN A 205 3.72 9.13 18.68
C GLN A 205 3.19 9.17 17.24
N ILE A 206 3.21 10.35 16.61
CA ILE A 206 2.75 10.51 15.21
C ILE A 206 3.55 9.61 14.27
N TYR A 207 4.87 9.55 14.43
CA TYR A 207 5.72 8.69 13.61
C TYR A 207 5.36 7.21 13.80
N LYS A 208 5.15 6.77 15.03
CA LYS A 208 4.75 5.38 15.32
C LYS A 208 3.38 5.04 14.73
N ASP A 209 2.41 5.95 14.82
CA ASP A 209 1.08 5.74 14.26
C ASP A 209 1.11 5.66 12.73
N ASN A 210 1.99 6.42 12.07
CA ASN A 210 2.14 6.42 10.63
C ASN A 210 2.96 5.23 10.08
N TYR A 211 4.02 4.83 10.79
CA TYR A 211 5.01 3.87 10.27
C TYR A 211 5.08 2.54 11.03
N GLY A 212 4.34 2.40 12.13
CA GLY A 212 4.34 1.19 12.97
C GLY A 212 5.64 0.92 13.73
N LYS A 213 6.57 1.88 13.75
CA LYS A 213 7.89 1.79 14.38
C LYS A 213 8.30 3.13 15.00
N SER A 214 9.21 3.13 15.97
CA SER A 214 9.75 4.37 16.55
C SER A 214 10.60 5.14 15.54
N ILE A 215 10.59 6.47 15.64
CA ILE A 215 11.49 7.32 14.86
C ILE A 215 12.95 7.04 15.23
N PRO A 216 13.88 6.94 14.26
CA PRO A 216 15.30 6.82 14.56
C PRO A 216 15.78 7.99 15.44
N THR A 217 16.46 7.67 16.55
CA THR A 217 16.97 8.66 17.50
C THR A 217 18.46 8.46 17.75
N TYR A 218 19.25 9.53 17.63
CA TYR A 218 20.70 9.52 17.76
C TYR A 218 21.18 10.45 18.87
N HIS A 219 22.24 10.07 19.58
CA HIS A 219 22.86 10.89 20.62
C HIS A 219 24.33 11.10 20.28
N PHE A 220 24.71 12.36 20.06
CA PHE A 220 26.09 12.74 19.77
C PHE A 220 26.75 13.31 21.02
N ASP A 221 27.95 12.82 21.32
CA ASP A 221 28.71 13.14 22.53
C ASP A 221 29.54 14.43 22.43
N GLY A 222 29.59 15.05 21.25
CA GLY A 222 30.35 16.26 20.98
C GLY A 222 31.84 16.05 20.70
N ASN A 223 32.38 14.85 20.94
CA ASN A 223 33.81 14.55 20.75
C ASN A 223 34.18 14.40 19.27
N THR A 224 33.22 14.01 18.43
CA THR A 224 33.39 14.02 16.98
C THR A 224 32.23 14.80 16.35
N PRO A 225 32.47 15.79 15.46
CA PRO A 225 31.45 16.73 15.01
C PRO A 225 30.51 16.13 13.95
N TRP A 226 30.07 14.88 14.11
CA TRP A 226 29.15 14.21 13.17
C TRP A 226 27.82 14.96 13.01
N TYR A 227 27.34 15.62 14.06
CA TYR A 227 26.18 16.50 13.99
C TYR A 227 26.39 17.68 13.01
N THR A 228 27.61 18.20 12.88
CA THR A 228 27.90 19.29 11.92
C THR A 228 27.74 18.84 10.48
N ARG A 229 27.95 17.55 10.19
CA ARG A 229 27.76 16.99 8.84
C ARG A 229 26.27 16.88 8.49
N ILE A 230 25.41 16.52 9.45
CA ILE A 230 23.95 16.56 9.27
C ILE A 230 23.49 18.00 9.06
N GLU A 231 24.01 18.95 9.84
CA GLU A 231 23.66 20.37 9.70
C GLU A 231 24.16 20.99 8.38
N GLN A 232 25.31 20.57 7.86
CA GLN A 232 25.85 20.98 6.55
C GLN A 232 24.95 20.55 5.38
N ILE A 233 24.40 19.33 5.44
CA ILE A 233 23.42 18.85 4.46
C ILE A 233 22.12 19.67 4.56
N SER A 234 21.83 20.19 5.75
CA SER A 234 20.58 20.90 6.04
C SER A 234 20.52 22.36 5.57
N GLY A 235 21.52 22.81 4.79
CA GLY A 235 21.63 24.20 4.31
C GLY A 235 21.95 25.23 5.39
N LYS A 236 22.13 24.82 6.67
CA LYS A 236 22.65 25.70 7.71
C LYS A 236 24.14 25.90 7.48
N THR A 237 24.55 27.14 7.24
CA THR A 237 25.96 27.50 7.21
C THR A 237 26.57 27.14 8.57
N PRO A 238 27.62 26.31 8.64
CA PRO A 238 28.34 26.10 9.88
C PRO A 238 28.78 27.46 10.40
N VAL A 239 28.46 27.78 11.66
CA VAL A 239 29.01 28.96 12.31
C VAL A 239 30.52 28.77 12.30
N SER A 240 31.26 29.70 11.70
CA SER A 240 32.72 29.61 11.59
C SER A 240 33.31 29.48 13.00
N GLY A 241 33.97 28.34 13.29
CA GLY A 241 34.65 28.17 14.57
C GLY A 241 34.91 26.75 15.05
N ALA A 242 34.36 25.70 14.43
CA ALA A 242 34.55 24.32 14.89
C ALA A 242 35.50 23.48 14.02
N LEU A 243 36.59 24.09 13.56
CA LEU A 243 37.81 23.37 13.20
C LEU A 243 38.96 24.02 13.95
N GLY A 244 39.13 23.55 15.18
CA GLY A 244 40.29 23.74 16.05
C GLY A 244 40.40 22.49 16.90
#